data_AF-A0A918NE30-F1
#
_entry.id   AF-A0A918NE30-F1
#
_cell.length_a   1.000
_cell.length_b   1.000
_cell.length_c   1.000
_cell.angle_alpha   90.00
_cell.angle_beta   90.00
_cell.angle_gamma   90.00
#
_symmetry.space_group_name_H-M   'P 1'
#
loop_
_entity.id
_entity.type
_entity.pdbx_description
1 polymer ?
#
loop_
_entity_poly.entity_id
_entity_poly.type
_entity_poly.pdbx_seq_one_letter_code
_entity_poly.pdbx_strand_id
1 'polypeptide(L)'
;MIEAGVLVPLKKGLYVLGPEWRQGPLSLPLIGNHLYGPSCVSLEWALAWHGVIPEGVISVTSVTSRRGKHYETPVGHFSYQHVPVSLLFVGARLEEVDERTFCLLAGPTKALCGKVLPTRNLRLFSAFGFELTLSAKKKSVQTEVESAFLKKTSSLYDLAAAGKKTIKIKLEVDKDPPQGFATEERLLIQPFSFYTKCFALPDLFADKMHALLYRQWKNRVKGRDWFDFEWYVRQGVPLGLKHFVERGCQSEDLKAHSLSTDEFLALLHERIDSQDVRSARQDVISFVPDPGAVEIWSRDYFHTHADMVRFA
;
A
#
# COMPACT_ATOMS: atom_id res chain seq x y z
N MET A 1 47.67 3.09 8.25
CA MET A 1 46.28 2.64 8.53
C MET A 1 45.50 2.36 7.25
N ILE A 2 45.47 3.27 6.26
CA ILE A 2 44.80 3.00 4.97
C ILE A 2 45.58 1.97 4.13
N GLU A 3 46.88 2.17 3.92
CA GLU A 3 47.75 1.22 3.19
C GLU A 3 47.82 -0.16 3.85
N ALA A 4 47.60 -0.22 5.17
CA ALA A 4 47.56 -1.45 5.95
C ALA A 4 46.17 -2.13 5.95
N GLY A 5 45.21 -1.65 5.16
CA GLY A 5 43.86 -2.24 5.07
C GLY A 5 42.95 -2.02 6.28
N VAL A 6 43.44 -1.40 7.36
CA VAL A 6 42.68 -1.13 8.60
C VAL A 6 41.51 -0.18 8.36
N LEU A 7 41.69 0.81 7.48
CA LEU A 7 40.67 1.79 7.13
C LEU A 7 40.40 1.80 5.63
N VAL A 8 39.12 1.68 5.26
CA VAL A 8 38.63 1.78 3.88
C VAL A 8 38.00 3.17 3.69
N PRO A 9 38.53 4.01 2.79
CA PRO A 9 37.99 5.35 2.55
C PRO A 9 36.65 5.30 1.80
N LEU A 10 35.68 6.07 2.28
CA LEU A 10 34.39 6.27 1.61
C LEU A 10 34.32 7.63 0.89
N LYS A 11 34.79 8.69 1.56
CA LYS A 11 35.03 10.02 1.01
C LYS A 11 36.11 10.69 1.85
N LYS A 12 36.61 11.85 1.40
CA LYS A 12 37.55 12.65 2.20
C LYS A 12 36.99 12.88 3.62
N GLY A 13 37.72 12.39 4.63
CA GLY A 13 37.36 12.52 6.04
C GLY A 13 36.31 11.52 6.56
N LEU A 14 35.91 10.51 5.78
CA LEU A 14 35.00 9.46 6.21
C LEU A 14 35.52 8.08 5.78
N TYR A 15 35.65 7.18 6.74
CA TYR A 15 36.24 5.86 6.58
C TYR A 15 35.39 4.83 7.32
N VAL A 16 35.52 3.58 6.91
CA VAL A 16 35.01 2.42 7.66
C VAL A 16 36.18 1.48 7.96
N LEU A 17 36.03 0.61 8.94
CA LEU A 17 37.04 -0.42 9.22
C LEU A 17 37.17 -1.40 8.05
N GLY A 18 38.37 -1.93 7.84
CA GLY A 18 38.63 -3.01 6.90
C GLY A 18 37.91 -4.30 7.30
N PRO A 19 37.60 -5.21 6.35
CA PRO A 19 36.87 -6.44 6.63
C PRO A 19 37.45 -7.26 7.79
N GLU A 20 38.78 -7.35 7.89
CA GLU A 20 39.49 -8.09 8.95
C GLU A 20 39.37 -7.46 10.34
N TRP A 21 38.96 -6.19 10.42
CA TRP A 21 38.92 -5.40 11.64
C TRP A 21 37.48 -5.11 12.11
N ARG A 22 36.47 -5.64 11.41
CA ARG A 22 35.06 -5.45 11.75
C ARG A 22 34.57 -6.58 12.65
N GLN A 23 33.72 -6.23 13.62
CA GLN A 23 33.00 -7.21 14.44
C GLN A 23 31.66 -7.65 13.82
N GLY A 24 31.25 -7.05 12.71
CA GLY A 24 29.98 -7.33 12.04
C GLY A 24 29.90 -6.72 10.63
N PRO A 25 28.80 -6.98 9.90
CA PRO A 25 28.58 -6.41 8.58
C PRO A 25 28.45 -4.88 8.65
N LEU A 26 28.74 -4.21 7.54
CA LEU A 26 28.51 -2.77 7.44
C LEU A 26 27.04 -2.50 7.11
N SER A 27 26.40 -1.65 7.92
CA SER A 27 25.09 -1.12 7.57
C SER A 27 25.23 -0.08 6.45
N LEU A 28 25.02 -0.53 5.22
CA LEU A 28 24.97 0.35 4.04
C LEU A 28 23.94 1.49 4.18
N PRO A 29 22.71 1.30 4.67
CA PRO A 29 21.77 2.42 4.82
C PRO A 29 22.24 3.47 5.84
N LEU A 30 22.89 3.05 6.93
CA LEU A 30 23.50 3.98 7.90
C LEU A 30 24.67 4.75 7.26
N ILE A 31 25.55 4.06 6.53
CA ILE A 31 26.62 4.70 5.77
C ILE A 31 26.02 5.74 4.82
N GLY A 32 24.92 5.41 4.13
CA GLY A 32 24.19 6.31 3.25
C GLY A 32 23.75 7.60 3.95
N ASN A 33 23.25 7.54 5.19
CA ASN A 33 22.88 8.72 5.96
C ASN A 33 24.07 9.63 6.30
N HIS A 34 25.23 9.06 6.64
CA HIS A 34 26.43 9.82 7.02
C HIS A 34 27.27 10.29 5.81
N LEU A 35 27.19 9.56 4.70
CA LEU A 35 27.98 9.83 3.50
C LEU A 35 27.58 11.15 2.84
N TYR A 36 26.29 11.53 2.85
CA TYR A 36 25.86 12.81 2.28
C TYR A 36 24.60 13.40 2.93
N GLY A 37 24.76 14.01 4.10
CA GLY A 37 23.67 14.67 4.83
C GLY A 37 23.43 16.15 4.46
N PRO A 38 22.26 16.72 4.78
CA PRO A 38 21.10 16.05 5.37
C PRO A 38 20.41 15.16 4.32
N SER A 39 20.13 13.91 4.69
CA SER A 39 19.58 12.88 3.80
C SER A 39 18.79 11.83 4.56
N CYS A 40 17.92 11.11 3.86
CA CYS A 40 17.16 9.98 4.35
C CYS A 40 17.18 8.87 3.29
N VAL A 41 17.41 7.61 3.69
CA VAL A 41 17.34 6.46 2.78
C VAL A 41 15.89 6.31 2.30
N SER A 42 15.69 6.19 0.99
CA SER A 42 14.37 6.34 0.36
C SER A 42 14.34 5.68 -1.03
N LEU A 43 13.27 5.89 -1.79
CA LEU A 43 13.09 5.41 -3.16
C LEU A 43 13.16 3.88 -3.25
N GLU A 44 13.82 3.31 -4.26
CA GLU A 44 13.89 1.87 -4.52
C GLU A 44 14.40 1.10 -3.30
N TRP A 45 15.47 1.56 -2.66
CA TRP A 45 16.04 0.87 -1.49
C TRP A 45 15.03 0.76 -0.36
N ALA A 46 14.30 1.84 -0.05
CA ALA A 46 13.26 1.80 0.97
C ALA A 46 12.04 0.98 0.52
N LEU A 47 11.67 1.01 -0.76
CA LEU A 47 10.59 0.18 -1.29
C LEU A 47 10.91 -1.31 -1.17
N ALA A 48 12.15 -1.71 -1.48
CA ALA A 48 12.61 -3.09 -1.33
C ALA A 48 12.72 -3.49 0.15
N TRP A 49 13.22 -2.59 1.01
CA TRP A 49 13.25 -2.81 2.46
C TRP A 49 11.85 -3.11 3.03
N HIS A 50 10.83 -2.40 2.57
CA HIS A 50 9.44 -2.61 2.98
C HIS A 50 8.71 -3.69 2.15
N GLY A 51 9.39 -4.43 1.27
CA GLY A 51 8.79 -5.47 0.45
C GLY A 51 7.79 -4.99 -0.61
N VAL A 52 7.76 -3.69 -0.92
CA VAL A 52 6.83 -3.09 -1.90
C VAL A 52 7.22 -3.44 -3.33
N ILE A 53 8.51 -3.68 -3.58
CA ILE A 53 9.02 -4.14 -4.88
C ILE A 53 9.78 -5.46 -4.70
N PRO A 54 9.64 -6.43 -5.63
CA PRO A 54 10.33 -7.71 -5.53
C PRO A 54 11.81 -7.64 -5.96
N GLU A 55 12.22 -6.59 -6.67
CA GLU A 55 13.59 -6.46 -7.19
C GLU A 55 14.60 -6.11 -6.09
N GLY A 56 15.73 -6.83 -6.10
CA GLY A 56 16.89 -6.48 -5.29
C GLY A 56 17.52 -5.16 -5.75
N VAL A 57 17.79 -4.26 -4.81
CA VAL A 57 18.34 -2.93 -5.11
C VAL A 57 19.84 -2.92 -4.83
N ILE A 58 20.63 -2.74 -5.88
CA ILE A 58 22.10 -2.76 -5.81
C ILE A 58 22.66 -1.48 -5.18
N SER A 59 22.01 -0.33 -5.39
CA SER A 59 22.45 0.97 -4.87
C SER A 59 21.60 1.42 -3.69
N VAL A 60 22.23 1.93 -2.64
CA VAL A 60 21.52 2.63 -1.56
C VAL A 60 21.02 3.98 -2.08
N THR A 61 19.72 4.06 -2.34
CA THR A 61 19.05 5.27 -2.80
C THR A 61 18.60 6.12 -1.60
N SER A 62 18.82 7.42 -1.68
CA SER A 62 18.47 8.39 -0.64
C SER A 62 17.88 9.66 -1.23
N VAL A 63 17.10 10.38 -0.44
CA VAL A 63 16.67 11.75 -0.73
C VAL A 63 17.47 12.73 0.10
N THR A 64 17.75 13.92 -0.44
CA THR A 64 18.52 14.99 0.23
C THR A 64 17.96 16.36 -0.13
N SER A 65 18.11 17.35 0.76
CA SER A 65 17.82 18.74 0.40
C SER A 65 18.93 19.42 -0.39
N ARG A 66 20.09 18.78 -0.52
CA ARG A 66 21.21 19.27 -1.34
C ARG A 66 21.03 18.89 -2.80
N ARG A 67 21.93 19.35 -3.67
CA ARG A 67 21.98 18.90 -5.06
C ARG A 67 22.15 17.38 -5.11
N GLY A 68 21.49 16.73 -6.07
CA GLY A 68 21.64 15.29 -6.26
C GLY A 68 23.10 14.90 -6.51
N LYS A 69 23.47 13.71 -6.04
CA LYS A 69 24.86 13.24 -6.05
C LYS A 69 24.93 11.72 -6.10
N HIS A 70 26.00 11.19 -6.68
CA HIS A 70 26.33 9.77 -6.68
C HIS A 70 27.69 9.57 -6.03
N TYR A 71 27.83 8.45 -5.33
CA TYR A 71 29.10 7.98 -4.77
C TYR A 71 29.29 6.53 -5.13
N GLU A 72 30.43 6.24 -5.72
CA GLU A 72 30.94 4.87 -5.84
C GLU A 72 32.01 4.73 -4.76
N THR A 73 31.82 3.74 -3.90
CA THR A 73 32.75 3.46 -2.79
C THR A 73 33.14 2.00 -2.82
N PRO A 74 34.26 1.60 -2.19
CA PRO A 74 34.66 0.20 -2.13
C PRO A 74 33.64 -0.74 -1.45
N VAL A 75 32.64 -0.19 -0.74
CA VAL A 75 31.64 -0.96 0.01
C VAL A 75 30.24 -0.92 -0.63
N GLY A 76 30.04 -0.13 -1.69
CA GLY A 76 28.75 -0.03 -2.38
C GLY A 76 28.52 1.29 -3.11
N HIS A 77 27.41 1.33 -3.84
CA HIS A 77 26.97 2.48 -4.62
C HIS A 77 25.87 3.25 -3.88
N PHE A 78 26.00 4.57 -3.81
CA PHE A 78 25.05 5.44 -3.13
C PHE A 78 24.56 6.52 -4.09
N SER A 79 23.24 6.72 -4.14
CA SER A 79 22.62 7.76 -4.94
C SER A 79 21.74 8.67 -4.09
N TYR A 80 21.79 9.96 -4.38
CA TYR A 80 21.09 10.99 -3.65
C TYR A 80 20.28 11.83 -4.61
N GLN A 81 18.97 11.84 -4.42
CA GLN A 81 18.04 12.64 -5.21
C GLN A 81 17.62 13.88 -4.45
N HIS A 82 17.63 15.03 -5.12
CA HIS A 82 17.19 16.28 -4.53
C HIS A 82 15.67 16.26 -4.26
N VAL A 83 15.28 16.71 -3.06
CA VAL A 83 13.89 17.03 -2.70
C VAL A 83 13.84 18.36 -1.95
N PRO A 84 12.73 19.13 -2.03
CA PRO A 84 12.53 20.30 -1.19
C PRO A 84 12.71 19.98 0.30
N VAL A 85 13.34 20.90 1.04
CA VAL A 85 13.61 20.74 2.50
C VAL A 85 12.34 20.38 3.26
N SER A 86 11.19 20.99 2.89
CA SER A 86 9.88 20.74 3.51
C SER A 86 9.39 19.30 3.37
N LEU A 87 9.90 18.54 2.39
CA LEU A 87 9.55 17.14 2.15
C LEU A 87 10.59 16.15 2.68
N LEU A 88 11.81 16.61 3.00
CA LEU A 88 12.94 15.73 3.32
C LEU A 88 12.62 14.74 4.44
N PHE A 89 12.02 15.22 5.53
CA PHE A 89 11.72 14.39 6.72
C PHE A 89 10.26 13.95 6.82
N VAL A 90 9.38 14.39 5.91
CA VAL A 90 7.98 13.96 5.91
C VAL A 90 7.91 12.46 5.62
N GLY A 91 7.43 11.68 6.59
CA GLY A 91 7.33 10.22 6.50
C GLY A 91 8.67 9.48 6.67
N ALA A 92 9.72 10.16 7.11
CA ALA A 92 10.98 9.52 7.51
C ALA A 92 10.90 9.10 8.97
N ARG A 93 11.51 7.96 9.30
CA ARG A 93 11.50 7.36 10.64
C ARG A 93 12.90 6.84 10.96
N LEU A 94 13.22 6.76 12.25
CA LEU A 94 14.41 6.05 12.69
C LEU A 94 14.03 4.56 12.74
N GLU A 95 14.62 3.77 11.86
CA GLU A 95 14.33 2.33 11.72
C GLU A 95 15.58 1.53 12.12
N GLU A 96 15.36 0.45 12.88
CA GLU A 96 16.40 -0.52 13.21
C GLU A 96 16.65 -1.41 11.99
N VAL A 97 17.86 -1.34 11.43
CA VAL A 97 18.24 -2.06 10.20
C VAL A 97 19.13 -3.27 10.45
N ASP A 98 19.74 -3.34 11.62
CA ASP A 98 20.54 -4.45 12.12
C ASP A 98 20.59 -4.34 13.65
N GLU A 99 21.05 -5.36 14.37
CA GLU A 99 21.10 -5.37 15.83
C GLU A 99 21.76 -4.08 16.38
N ARG A 100 20.94 -3.21 17.00
CA ARG A 100 21.35 -1.91 17.57
C ARG A 100 21.84 -0.86 16.56
N THR A 101 21.59 -1.06 15.27
CA THR A 101 21.92 -0.08 14.23
C THR A 101 20.66 0.60 13.71
N PHE A 102 20.60 1.91 13.89
CA PHE A 102 19.45 2.71 13.49
C PHE A 102 19.81 3.66 12.34
N CYS A 103 18.94 3.75 11.33
CA CYS A 103 19.10 4.71 10.26
C CYS A 103 17.81 5.49 10.00
N LEU A 104 17.95 6.66 9.41
CA LEU A 104 16.82 7.46 8.97
C LEU A 104 16.32 6.94 7.61
N LEU A 105 15.20 6.21 7.67
CA LEU A 105 14.59 5.50 6.55
C LEU A 105 13.19 6.06 6.21
N ALA A 106 12.87 6.11 4.93
CA ALA A 106 11.55 6.46 4.44
C ALA A 106 10.55 5.34 4.72
N GLY A 107 9.36 5.70 5.23
CA GLY A 107 8.21 4.80 5.17
C GLY A 107 7.79 4.52 3.72
N PRO A 108 7.04 3.43 3.47
CA PRO A 108 6.70 2.97 2.12
C PRO A 108 5.99 4.04 1.30
N THR A 109 5.08 4.82 1.90
CA THR A 109 4.39 5.90 1.19
C THR A 109 5.33 7.02 0.77
N LYS A 110 6.28 7.39 1.64
CA LYS A 110 7.28 8.41 1.33
C LYS A 110 8.18 7.94 0.19
N ALA A 111 8.64 6.69 0.27
CA ALA A 111 9.50 6.09 -0.74
C ALA A 111 8.80 6.07 -2.11
N LEU A 112 7.54 5.61 -2.14
CA LEU A 112 6.71 5.58 -3.34
C LEU A 112 6.47 6.99 -3.91
N CYS A 113 6.04 7.95 -3.07
CA CYS A 113 5.84 9.33 -3.50
C CYS A 113 7.15 9.96 -4.00
N GLY A 114 8.28 9.68 -3.34
CA GLY A 114 9.60 10.16 -3.73
C GLY A 114 10.06 9.63 -5.08
N LYS A 115 9.58 8.47 -5.51
CA LYS A 115 9.82 7.90 -6.84
C LYS A 115 8.89 8.51 -7.90
N VAL A 116 7.62 8.71 -7.54
CA VAL A 116 6.60 9.28 -8.45
C VAL A 116 6.85 10.77 -8.72
N LEU A 117 7.05 11.58 -7.69
CA LEU A 117 7.12 13.05 -7.78
C LEU A 117 8.18 13.67 -8.73
N PRO A 118 9.43 13.17 -8.79
CA PRO A 118 10.53 13.83 -9.51
C PRO A 118 10.80 13.21 -10.88
N THR A 119 10.04 12.19 -11.28
CA THR A 119 10.20 11.57 -12.58
C THR A 119 9.87 12.61 -13.65
N ARG A 120 10.91 13.10 -14.35
CA ARG A 120 10.77 14.12 -15.39
C ARG A 120 9.91 13.59 -16.51
N ASN A 121 8.97 14.41 -16.99
CA ASN A 121 7.92 13.99 -17.92
C ASN A 121 7.04 12.86 -17.38
N LEU A 122 7.00 12.63 -16.05
CA LEU A 122 5.87 11.96 -15.41
C LEU A 122 4.68 12.92 -15.47
N ARG A 123 4.18 13.01 -16.68
CA ARG A 123 2.85 13.47 -16.99
C ARG A 123 1.93 12.47 -16.33
N LEU A 124 1.54 12.74 -15.08
CA LEU A 124 0.36 12.16 -14.46
C LEU A 124 -0.90 12.68 -15.15
N PHE A 125 -0.89 12.67 -16.49
CA PHE A 125 -2.09 12.69 -17.27
C PHE A 125 -2.76 11.35 -17.00
N SER A 126 -4.06 11.37 -16.65
CA SER A 126 -4.87 10.25 -17.11
C SER A 126 -4.69 10.13 -18.63
N ALA A 127 -5.11 9.04 -19.23
CA ALA A 127 -5.28 8.95 -20.70
C ALA A 127 -5.87 10.22 -21.37
N PHE A 128 -6.58 11.04 -20.58
CA PHE A 128 -7.37 12.20 -20.96
C PHE A 128 -6.74 13.58 -20.60
N GLY A 129 -5.47 13.65 -20.14
CA GLY A 129 -4.73 14.93 -20.12
C GLY A 129 -4.92 15.85 -18.90
N PHE A 130 -5.18 15.32 -17.69
CA PHE A 130 -5.33 16.14 -16.46
C PHE A 130 -4.02 16.32 -15.66
N GLU A 131 -3.81 17.47 -15.02
CA GLU A 131 -2.74 17.68 -14.03
C GLU A 131 -3.14 17.16 -12.63
N LEU A 132 -2.23 16.47 -11.94
CA LEU A 132 -2.39 15.97 -10.58
C LEU A 132 -1.45 16.68 -9.59
N THR A 133 -1.95 16.98 -8.39
CA THR A 133 -1.22 17.57 -7.25
C THR A 133 -1.28 16.63 -6.04
N LEU A 134 -0.17 16.39 -5.36
CA LEU A 134 -0.08 15.44 -4.23
C LEU A 134 -0.18 16.13 -2.87
N SER A 135 -0.87 15.48 -1.91
CA SER A 135 -0.86 15.85 -0.50
C SER A 135 -0.79 14.60 0.39
N ALA A 136 0.22 14.50 1.24
CA ALA A 136 0.29 13.48 2.28
C ALA A 136 -0.60 13.88 3.47
N LYS A 137 -1.32 12.94 4.08
CA LYS A 137 -2.08 13.20 5.31
C LYS A 137 -1.27 12.73 6.52
N LYS A 138 -0.93 13.64 7.44
CA LYS A 138 -0.47 13.23 8.78
C LYS A 138 -1.64 12.55 9.50
N LYS A 139 -1.53 11.25 9.78
CA LYS A 139 -2.47 10.53 10.65
C LYS A 139 -2.09 10.80 12.11
N SER A 140 -3.08 10.99 12.98
CA SER A 140 -2.90 11.13 14.43
C SER A 140 -2.74 9.78 15.15
N VAL A 141 -2.99 8.67 14.45
CA VAL A 141 -2.92 7.29 14.95
C VAL A 141 -2.08 6.47 13.97
N GLN A 142 -1.12 5.69 14.47
CA GLN A 142 -0.39 4.73 13.66
C GLN A 142 -1.31 3.56 13.30
N THR A 143 -1.34 3.18 12.02
CA THR A 143 -2.12 2.06 11.49
C THR A 143 -1.24 1.29 10.50
N GLU A 144 -1.46 -0.01 10.35
CA GLU A 144 -0.69 -0.83 9.38
C GLU A 144 -0.84 -0.39 7.93
N VAL A 145 -1.91 0.36 7.62
CA VAL A 145 -2.10 0.99 6.31
C VAL A 145 -1.59 2.43 6.31
N GLU A 146 -0.66 2.76 5.42
CA GLU A 146 -0.28 4.17 5.15
C GLU A 146 -1.10 4.75 3.98
N SER A 147 -1.28 6.08 3.91
CA SER A 147 -2.10 6.70 2.84
C SER A 147 -1.53 8.00 2.25
N ALA A 148 -1.59 8.16 0.92
CA ALA A 148 -1.32 9.40 0.19
C ALA A 148 -2.51 9.81 -0.69
N PHE A 149 -2.62 11.11 -1.02
CA PHE A 149 -3.69 11.61 -1.91
C PHE A 149 -3.14 12.38 -3.11
N LEU A 150 -3.58 12.01 -4.32
CA LEU A 150 -3.47 12.81 -5.54
C LEU A 150 -4.78 13.58 -5.74
N LYS A 151 -4.72 14.87 -6.10
CA LYS A 151 -5.85 15.75 -6.39
C LYS A 151 -5.73 16.32 -7.81
N LYS A 152 -6.81 16.33 -8.58
CA LYS A 152 -6.90 17.04 -9.87
C LYS A 152 -6.78 18.57 -9.69
N THR A 153 -6.00 19.24 -10.55
CA THR A 153 -6.15 20.68 -10.85
C THR A 153 -6.96 20.88 -12.14
N SER A 154 -7.70 21.99 -12.24
CA SER A 154 -8.66 22.24 -13.33
C SER A 154 -8.03 22.19 -14.73
N SER A 155 -8.74 21.61 -15.69
CA SER A 155 -8.30 21.45 -17.09
C SER A 155 -9.06 22.36 -18.06
N LEU A 156 -8.48 22.59 -19.25
CA LEU A 156 -9.12 23.27 -20.39
C LEU A 156 -10.38 22.54 -20.92
N TYR A 157 -10.51 21.23 -20.70
CA TYR A 157 -11.69 20.44 -21.06
C TYR A 157 -12.86 20.58 -20.05
N ASP A 158 -12.60 21.13 -18.85
CA ASP A 158 -13.66 21.44 -17.88
C ASP A 158 -14.48 22.68 -18.30
N LEU A 159 -14.11 23.38 -19.38
CA LEU A 159 -14.91 24.49 -19.94
C LEU A 159 -16.14 24.02 -20.74
N ALA A 160 -16.17 22.76 -21.20
CA ALA A 160 -17.26 22.25 -22.05
C ALA A 160 -18.33 21.45 -21.27
N ALA A 161 -17.99 20.91 -20.10
CA ALA A 161 -18.91 20.15 -19.26
C ALA A 161 -19.19 20.92 -17.97
N ALA A 162 -20.46 21.28 -17.76
CA ALA A 162 -20.92 21.94 -16.53
C ALA A 162 -20.54 21.12 -15.28
N GLY A 163 -19.44 21.50 -14.60
CA GLY A 163 -19.10 21.03 -13.26
C GLY A 163 -17.63 20.65 -13.05
N LYS A 164 -16.92 21.44 -12.23
CA LYS A 164 -15.58 21.10 -11.69
C LYS A 164 -15.68 19.91 -10.72
N LYS A 165 -15.70 18.67 -11.22
CA LYS A 165 -15.52 17.48 -10.37
C LYS A 165 -14.04 17.22 -10.14
N THR A 166 -13.56 17.57 -8.95
CA THR A 166 -12.20 17.22 -8.50
C THR A 166 -12.14 15.73 -8.19
N ILE A 167 -11.34 14.97 -8.95
CA ILE A 167 -11.04 13.57 -8.64
C ILE A 167 -9.91 13.55 -7.61
N LYS A 168 -10.09 12.78 -6.55
CA LYS A 168 -9.08 12.52 -5.51
C LYS A 168 -8.74 11.04 -5.51
N ILE A 169 -7.50 10.69 -5.85
CA ILE A 169 -7.03 9.30 -5.80
C ILE A 169 -6.33 9.10 -4.46
N LYS A 170 -6.79 8.13 -3.67
CA LYS A 170 -6.16 7.74 -2.41
C LYS A 170 -5.33 6.49 -2.69
N LEU A 171 -4.04 6.55 -2.41
CA LEU A 171 -3.15 5.39 -2.44
C LEU A 171 -3.04 4.85 -1.03
N GLU A 172 -3.22 3.54 -0.86
CA GLU A 172 -3.08 2.83 0.41
C GLU A 172 -2.12 1.65 0.23
N VAL A 173 -1.18 1.51 1.18
CA VAL A 173 -0.23 0.40 1.20
C VAL A 173 -0.40 -0.32 2.54
N ASP A 174 -0.75 -1.60 2.48
CA ASP A 174 -0.71 -2.50 3.65
C ASP A 174 0.73 -2.99 3.82
N LYS A 175 1.29 -2.83 5.03
CA LYS A 175 2.68 -3.19 5.35
C LYS A 175 2.82 -4.60 5.89
N ASP A 176 1.72 -5.18 6.33
CA ASP A 176 1.67 -6.52 6.88
C ASP A 176 0.44 -7.24 6.30
N PRO A 177 0.48 -7.61 5.00
CA PRO A 177 -0.60 -8.38 4.40
C PRO A 177 -0.53 -9.84 4.90
N PRO A 178 -1.68 -10.55 4.96
CA PRO A 178 -1.67 -11.99 5.19
C PRO A 178 -0.81 -12.66 4.12
N GLN A 179 -0.05 -13.70 4.47
CA GLN A 179 0.74 -14.42 3.47
C GLN A 179 -0.14 -15.41 2.69
N GLY A 180 0.41 -16.07 1.66
CA GLY A 180 -0.26 -17.20 1.01
C GLY A 180 -1.36 -16.88 0.00
N PHE A 181 -1.66 -15.61 -0.26
CA PHE A 181 -2.61 -15.22 -1.31
C PHE A 181 -2.08 -15.50 -2.72
N ALA A 182 -3.00 -15.88 -3.60
CA ALA A 182 -2.78 -15.96 -5.03
C ALA A 182 -2.87 -14.59 -5.70
N THR A 183 -2.13 -14.47 -6.80
CA THR A 183 -2.14 -13.27 -7.64
C THR A 183 -2.36 -13.65 -9.09
N GLU A 184 -2.93 -12.74 -9.85
CA GLU A 184 -3.14 -12.86 -11.29
C GLU A 184 -2.59 -11.63 -12.00
N GLU A 185 -2.10 -11.82 -13.22
CA GLU A 185 -1.67 -10.72 -14.08
C GLU A 185 -2.83 -10.30 -14.98
N ARG A 186 -3.21 -9.03 -14.91
CA ARG A 186 -4.24 -8.43 -15.76
C ARG A 186 -3.59 -7.45 -16.73
N LEU A 187 -3.87 -7.63 -18.03
CA LEU A 187 -3.46 -6.68 -19.05
C LEU A 187 -4.44 -5.50 -19.09
N LEU A 188 -3.97 -4.31 -18.74
CA LEU A 188 -4.68 -3.06 -19.01
C LEU A 188 -4.16 -2.50 -20.33
N ILE A 189 -5.07 -2.31 -21.29
CA ILE A 189 -4.72 -1.88 -22.66
C ILE A 189 -4.78 -0.35 -22.80
N GLN A 190 -5.55 0.31 -21.93
CA GLN A 190 -5.75 1.77 -21.96
C GLN A 190 -5.26 2.43 -20.67
N PRO A 191 -4.66 3.63 -20.74
CA PRO A 191 -4.25 4.39 -21.95
C PRO A 191 -3.16 3.75 -22.81
N PHE A 192 -2.40 2.82 -22.23
CA PHE A 192 -1.34 2.07 -22.88
C PHE A 192 -1.28 0.68 -22.27
N SER A 193 -0.71 -0.27 -22.99
CA SER A 193 -0.62 -1.66 -22.56
C SER A 193 0.38 -1.84 -21.43
N PHE A 194 -0.09 -2.30 -20.27
CA PHE A 194 0.78 -2.78 -19.20
C PHE A 194 0.11 -3.92 -18.44
N TYR A 195 0.91 -4.87 -17.99
CA TYR A 195 0.47 -5.90 -17.05
C TYR A 195 0.49 -5.32 -15.64
N THR A 196 -0.58 -5.55 -14.90
CA THR A 196 -0.65 -5.27 -13.47
C THR A 196 -0.89 -6.57 -12.72
N LYS A 197 -0.12 -6.77 -11.66
CA LYS A 197 -0.33 -7.88 -10.73
C LYS A 197 -1.44 -7.50 -9.76
N CYS A 198 -2.48 -8.32 -9.69
CA CYS A 198 -3.65 -8.14 -8.85
C CYS A 198 -3.83 -9.35 -7.95
N PHE A 199 -4.56 -9.19 -6.84
CA PHE A 199 -5.04 -10.34 -6.07
C PHE A 199 -5.94 -11.21 -6.96
N ALA A 200 -5.81 -12.53 -6.82
CA ALA A 200 -6.78 -13.43 -7.40
C ALA A 200 -8.15 -13.19 -6.77
N LEU A 201 -9.22 -13.31 -7.58
CA LEU A 201 -10.57 -12.99 -7.12
C LEU A 201 -11.02 -13.76 -5.85
N PRO A 202 -10.69 -15.06 -5.65
CA PRO A 202 -11.07 -15.79 -4.44
C PRO A 202 -10.48 -15.21 -3.15
N ASP A 203 -9.23 -14.78 -3.17
CA ASP A 203 -8.53 -14.23 -2.00
C ASP A 203 -8.93 -12.77 -1.77
N LEU A 204 -9.15 -12.01 -2.86
CA LEU A 204 -9.73 -10.68 -2.75
C LEU A 204 -11.16 -10.73 -2.17
N PHE A 205 -11.93 -11.76 -2.52
CA PHE A 205 -13.25 -12.01 -1.93
C PHE A 205 -13.12 -12.34 -0.44
N ALA A 206 -12.13 -13.17 -0.06
CA ALA A 206 -11.84 -13.48 1.34
C ALA A 206 -11.54 -12.22 2.18
N ASP A 207 -10.70 -11.32 1.68
CA ASP A 207 -10.42 -10.04 2.35
C ASP A 207 -11.68 -9.15 2.52
N LYS A 208 -12.56 -9.17 1.52
CA LYS A 208 -13.85 -8.45 1.57
C LYS A 208 -14.80 -9.06 2.59
N MET A 209 -14.84 -10.38 2.68
CA MET A 209 -15.64 -11.09 3.69
C MET A 209 -15.11 -10.87 5.10
N HIS A 210 -13.78 -10.87 5.30
CA HIS A 210 -13.18 -10.53 6.59
C HIS A 210 -13.60 -9.13 7.03
N ALA A 211 -13.49 -8.17 6.12
CA ALA A 211 -13.95 -6.80 6.34
C ALA A 211 -15.46 -6.68 6.63
N LEU A 212 -16.30 -7.50 6.00
CA LEU A 212 -17.76 -7.50 6.22
C LEU A 212 -18.13 -8.04 7.61
N LEU A 213 -17.46 -9.13 8.02
CA LEU A 213 -17.75 -9.84 9.26
C LEU A 213 -17.19 -9.14 10.49
N TYR A 214 -15.90 -8.76 10.49
CA TYR A 214 -15.21 -8.35 11.72
C TYR A 214 -15.02 -6.85 11.89
N ARG A 215 -15.17 -6.06 10.83
CA ARG A 215 -14.92 -4.63 10.93
C ARG A 215 -15.92 -3.96 11.87
N GLN A 216 -15.40 -3.43 12.98
CA GLN A 216 -16.17 -2.74 14.00
C GLN A 216 -16.58 -1.35 13.52
N TRP A 217 -17.88 -1.14 13.34
CA TRP A 217 -18.43 0.18 13.05
C TRP A 217 -19.26 0.65 14.24
N LYS A 218 -18.82 1.72 14.91
CA LYS A 218 -19.52 2.26 16.09
C LYS A 218 -21.00 2.57 15.79
N ASN A 219 -21.25 3.46 14.83
CA ASN A 219 -22.60 4.02 14.59
C ASN A 219 -23.03 3.99 13.10
N ARG A 220 -22.24 3.39 12.20
CA ARG A 220 -22.52 3.46 10.75
C ARG A 220 -22.35 2.11 10.09
N VAL A 221 -23.40 1.64 9.45
CA VAL A 221 -23.32 0.50 8.55
C VAL A 221 -22.58 0.90 7.27
N LYS A 222 -21.61 0.09 6.83
CA LYS A 222 -20.91 0.30 5.56
C LYS A 222 -21.51 -0.59 4.47
N GLY A 223 -22.53 -0.08 3.79
CA GLY A 223 -23.25 -0.82 2.75
C GLY A 223 -22.38 -1.23 1.56
N ARG A 224 -21.28 -0.52 1.27
CA ARG A 224 -20.36 -0.89 0.17
C ARG A 224 -19.74 -2.27 0.32
N ASP A 225 -19.46 -2.70 1.56
CA ASP A 225 -18.92 -4.05 1.79
C ASP A 225 -19.98 -5.11 1.43
N TRP A 226 -21.27 -4.82 1.64
CA TRP A 226 -22.41 -5.68 1.23
C TRP A 226 -22.66 -5.69 -0.28
N PHE A 227 -22.45 -4.55 -0.94
CA PHE A 227 -22.52 -4.46 -2.40
C PHE A 227 -21.44 -5.34 -3.05
N ASP A 228 -20.20 -5.28 -2.51
CA ASP A 228 -19.11 -6.14 -2.98
C ASP A 228 -19.45 -7.62 -2.78
N PHE A 229 -19.97 -8.01 -1.60
CA PHE A 229 -20.43 -9.38 -1.32
C PHE A 229 -21.44 -9.88 -2.36
N GLU A 230 -22.51 -9.11 -2.61
CA GLU A 230 -23.51 -9.45 -3.64
C GLU A 230 -22.86 -9.62 -5.00
N TRP A 231 -21.96 -8.71 -5.38
CA TRP A 231 -21.25 -8.76 -6.66
C TRP A 231 -20.45 -10.06 -6.81
N TYR A 232 -19.66 -10.45 -5.81
CA TYR A 232 -18.86 -11.69 -5.85
C TYR A 232 -19.73 -12.94 -5.99
N VAL A 233 -20.81 -13.02 -5.20
CA VAL A 233 -21.77 -14.15 -5.27
C VAL A 233 -22.41 -14.22 -6.65
N ARG A 234 -22.85 -13.10 -7.22
CA ARG A 234 -23.45 -13.04 -8.56
C ARG A 234 -22.48 -13.41 -9.67
N GLN A 235 -21.19 -13.13 -9.51
CA GLN A 235 -20.16 -13.59 -10.44
C GLN A 235 -19.80 -15.09 -10.27
N GLY A 236 -20.33 -15.75 -9.22
CA GLY A 236 -20.01 -17.14 -8.91
C GLY A 236 -18.55 -17.35 -8.51
N VAL A 237 -17.88 -16.31 -8.01
CA VAL A 237 -16.50 -16.39 -7.54
C VAL A 237 -16.47 -17.21 -6.25
N PRO A 238 -15.66 -18.28 -6.19
CA PRO A 238 -15.53 -19.05 -4.96
C PRO A 238 -14.71 -18.27 -3.93
N LEU A 239 -15.11 -18.32 -2.67
CA LEU A 239 -14.43 -17.72 -1.53
C LEU A 239 -13.18 -18.53 -1.17
N GLY A 240 -12.01 -17.87 -1.11
CA GLY A 240 -10.78 -18.46 -0.61
C GLY A 240 -10.81 -18.64 0.91
N LEU A 241 -11.47 -19.70 1.40
CA LEU A 241 -11.69 -19.92 2.85
C LEU A 241 -10.38 -20.04 3.63
N LYS A 242 -9.37 -20.68 3.03
CA LYS A 242 -8.03 -20.77 3.62
C LYS A 242 -7.44 -19.38 3.88
N HIS A 243 -7.49 -18.51 2.87
CA HIS A 243 -6.97 -17.16 2.99
C HIS A 243 -7.77 -16.31 3.97
N PHE A 244 -9.10 -16.49 4.00
CA PHE A 244 -9.97 -15.85 5.00
C PHE A 244 -9.53 -16.16 6.43
N VAL A 245 -9.22 -17.43 6.72
CA VAL A 245 -8.72 -17.86 8.04
C VAL A 245 -7.36 -17.24 8.34
N GLU A 246 -6.43 -17.26 7.38
CA GLU A 246 -5.10 -16.63 7.54
C GLU A 246 -5.23 -15.14 7.89
N ARG A 247 -6.10 -14.41 7.19
CA ARG A 247 -6.37 -13.00 7.50
C ARG A 247 -7.01 -12.81 8.86
N GLY A 248 -7.99 -13.65 9.22
CA GLY A 248 -8.65 -13.61 10.52
C GLY A 248 -7.69 -13.84 11.68
N CYS A 249 -6.78 -14.82 11.56
CA CYS A 249 -5.74 -15.07 12.56
C CYS A 249 -4.78 -13.90 12.69
N GLN A 250 -4.33 -13.33 11.55
CA GLN A 250 -3.44 -12.17 11.56
C GLN A 250 -4.06 -10.95 12.25
N SER A 251 -5.36 -10.71 12.02
CA SER A 251 -6.11 -9.63 12.66
C SER A 251 -6.51 -9.89 14.12
N GLU A 252 -6.20 -11.07 14.65
CA GLU A 252 -6.66 -11.56 15.97
C GLU A 252 -8.20 -11.71 16.11
N ASP A 253 -8.95 -11.53 15.02
CA ASP A 253 -10.41 -11.71 14.97
C ASP A 253 -10.82 -13.19 15.03
N LEU A 254 -9.96 -14.10 14.55
CA LEU A 254 -10.14 -15.55 14.63
C LEU A 254 -9.04 -16.21 15.48
N LYS A 255 -9.46 -16.91 16.54
CA LYS A 255 -8.55 -17.69 17.40
C LYS A 255 -8.29 -19.11 16.89
N ALA A 256 -9.18 -19.62 16.05
CA ALA A 256 -9.06 -20.94 15.46
C ALA A 256 -8.26 -20.85 14.15
N HIS A 257 -7.34 -21.80 13.94
CA HIS A 257 -6.49 -21.89 12.74
C HIS A 257 -7.18 -22.63 11.59
N SER A 258 -8.46 -22.91 11.75
CA SER A 258 -9.32 -23.59 10.79
C SER A 258 -10.75 -23.14 11.00
N LEU A 259 -11.48 -23.01 9.90
CA LEU A 259 -12.91 -22.71 9.88
C LEU A 259 -13.52 -23.58 8.79
N SER A 260 -14.56 -24.34 9.12
CA SER A 260 -15.34 -25.09 8.13
C SER A 260 -16.25 -24.16 7.33
N THR A 261 -16.75 -24.64 6.19
CA THR A 261 -17.73 -23.90 5.38
C THR A 261 -19.00 -23.61 6.16
N ASP A 262 -19.45 -24.56 6.98
CA ASP A 262 -20.69 -24.45 7.76
C ASP A 262 -20.53 -23.43 8.89
N GLU A 263 -19.38 -23.41 9.57
CA GLU A 263 -19.07 -22.39 10.58
C GLU A 263 -18.97 -21.00 9.96
N PHE A 264 -18.35 -20.87 8.78
CA PHE A 264 -18.30 -19.60 8.05
C PHE A 264 -19.71 -19.11 7.69
N LEU A 265 -20.55 -19.99 7.14
CA LEU A 265 -21.93 -19.63 6.80
C LEU A 265 -22.69 -19.21 8.06
N ALA A 266 -22.58 -19.94 9.17
CA ALA A 266 -23.21 -19.55 10.42
C ALA A 266 -22.83 -18.12 10.87
N LEU A 267 -21.54 -17.76 10.80
CA LEU A 267 -21.06 -16.41 11.08
C LEU A 267 -21.66 -15.36 10.13
N LEU A 268 -21.78 -15.69 8.84
CA LEU A 268 -22.39 -14.81 7.84
C LEU A 268 -23.88 -14.60 8.10
N HIS A 269 -24.62 -15.66 8.42
CA HIS A 269 -26.04 -15.56 8.77
C HIS A 269 -26.25 -14.69 10.02
N GLU A 270 -25.47 -14.91 11.08
CA GLU A 270 -25.52 -14.07 12.29
C GLU A 270 -25.21 -12.60 11.98
N ARG A 271 -24.25 -12.36 11.08
CA ARG A 271 -23.93 -11.00 10.63
C ARG A 271 -25.06 -10.35 9.84
N ILE A 272 -25.76 -11.11 9.00
CA ILE A 272 -26.94 -10.64 8.27
C ILE A 272 -28.09 -10.29 9.24
N ASP A 273 -28.28 -11.10 10.28
CA ASP A 273 -29.34 -10.88 11.28
C ASP A 273 -29.13 -9.62 12.12
N SER A 274 -27.87 -9.34 12.47
CA SER A 274 -27.49 -8.13 13.23
C SER A 274 -27.46 -6.84 12.39
N GLN A 275 -27.58 -6.95 11.07
CA GLN A 275 -27.43 -5.84 10.14
C GLN A 275 -28.67 -4.94 10.05
N ASP A 276 -28.42 -3.63 9.95
CA ASP A 276 -29.42 -2.64 9.51
C ASP A 276 -29.34 -2.41 8.00
N VAL A 277 -30.18 -3.14 7.28
CA VAL A 277 -30.26 -3.14 5.80
C VAL A 277 -30.64 -1.76 5.26
N ARG A 278 -31.46 -0.98 5.98
CA ARG A 278 -31.87 0.37 5.52
C ARG A 278 -30.68 1.31 5.51
N SER A 279 -29.87 1.28 6.58
CA SER A 279 -28.64 2.06 6.67
C SER A 279 -27.60 1.64 5.64
N ALA A 280 -27.44 0.33 5.40
CA ALA A 280 -26.59 -0.19 4.32
C ALA A 280 -27.02 0.33 2.94
N ARG A 281 -28.31 0.25 2.62
CA ARG A 281 -28.85 0.75 1.35
C ARG A 281 -28.58 2.25 1.20
N GLN A 282 -28.81 3.04 2.25
CA GLN A 282 -28.58 4.48 2.23
C GLN A 282 -27.10 4.86 2.02
N ASP A 283 -26.16 4.01 2.46
CA ASP A 283 -24.72 4.18 2.23
C ASP A 283 -24.35 4.03 0.74
N VAL A 284 -25.08 3.20 -0.02
CA VAL A 284 -24.71 2.80 -1.39
C VAL A 284 -25.53 3.49 -2.47
N ILE A 285 -26.77 3.89 -2.17
CA ILE A 285 -27.73 4.38 -3.18
C ILE A 285 -27.23 5.55 -4.04
N SER A 286 -26.36 6.40 -3.48
CA SER A 286 -25.77 7.54 -4.19
C SER A 286 -24.60 7.19 -5.12
N PHE A 287 -24.08 5.96 -5.03
CA PHE A 287 -22.93 5.47 -5.79
C PHE A 287 -23.32 4.54 -6.94
N VAL A 288 -24.51 3.95 -6.90
CA VAL A 288 -25.01 3.06 -7.96
C VAL A 288 -25.66 3.87 -9.08
N PRO A 289 -25.44 3.51 -10.36
CA PRO A 289 -26.08 4.20 -11.49
C PRO A 289 -27.61 4.12 -11.46
N ASP A 290 -28.14 2.98 -11.01
CA ASP A 290 -29.58 2.72 -10.86
C ASP A 290 -29.90 2.45 -9.38
N PRO A 291 -30.62 3.37 -8.69
CA PRO A 291 -31.08 3.17 -7.32
C PRO A 291 -31.99 1.96 -7.13
N GLY A 292 -32.69 1.52 -8.18
CA GLY A 292 -33.55 0.33 -8.14
C GLY A 292 -32.78 -0.97 -7.90
N ALA A 293 -31.49 -1.01 -8.27
CA ALA A 293 -30.65 -2.19 -8.07
C ALA A 293 -30.49 -2.59 -6.59
N VAL A 294 -30.62 -1.63 -5.66
CA VAL A 294 -30.50 -1.86 -4.22
C VAL A 294 -31.85 -1.86 -3.50
N GLU A 295 -32.98 -1.78 -4.22
CA GLU A 295 -34.32 -1.81 -3.63
C GLU A 295 -34.70 -3.17 -3.06
N ILE A 296 -34.22 -4.24 -3.72
CA ILE A 296 -34.46 -5.62 -3.34
C ILE A 296 -33.74 -6.02 -2.04
N TRP A 297 -32.81 -5.19 -1.55
CA TRP A 297 -32.03 -5.49 -0.35
C TRP A 297 -32.92 -5.70 0.87
N SER A 298 -32.90 -6.93 1.38
CA SER A 298 -33.55 -7.37 2.61
C SER A 298 -32.66 -8.39 3.31
N ARG A 299 -32.97 -8.78 4.56
CA ARG A 299 -32.24 -9.86 5.23
C ARG A 299 -32.39 -11.18 4.48
N ASP A 300 -33.62 -11.52 4.08
CA ASP A 300 -33.91 -12.72 3.30
C ASP A 300 -33.14 -12.75 1.96
N TYR A 301 -33.00 -11.59 1.31
CA TYR A 301 -32.18 -11.45 0.11
C TYR A 301 -30.72 -11.82 0.38
N PHE A 302 -30.13 -11.30 1.45
CA PHE A 302 -28.75 -11.61 1.80
C PHE A 302 -28.56 -13.04 2.32
N HIS A 303 -29.53 -13.62 3.03
CA HIS A 303 -29.50 -15.03 3.40
C HIS A 303 -29.50 -15.93 2.15
N THR A 304 -30.37 -15.62 1.19
CA THR A 304 -30.40 -16.33 -0.10
C THR A 304 -29.05 -16.23 -0.82
N HIS A 305 -28.36 -15.09 -0.74
CA HIS A 305 -27.01 -14.92 -1.30
C HIS A 305 -25.94 -15.66 -0.50
N ALA A 306 -26.07 -15.75 0.83
CA ALA A 306 -25.17 -16.52 1.67
C ALA A 306 -25.20 -18.01 1.28
N ASP A 307 -26.40 -18.56 1.04
CA ASP A 307 -26.58 -19.94 0.58
C ASP A 307 -26.00 -20.21 -0.83
N MET A 308 -25.78 -19.15 -1.62
CA MET A 308 -25.17 -19.23 -2.96
C MET A 308 -23.65 -19.13 -2.95
N VAL A 309 -23.03 -18.87 -1.78
CA VAL A 309 -21.57 -18.78 -1.67
C VAL A 309 -20.93 -20.11 -2.05
N ARG A 310 -19.94 -20.03 -2.94
CA ARG A 310 -19.07 -21.16 -3.29
C ARG A 310 -17.76 -21.02 -2.54
N PHE A 311 -17.08 -22.13 -2.27
CA PHE A 311 -15.79 -22.14 -1.58
C PHE A 311 -14.73 -22.75 -2.51
N ALA A 312 -13.53 -22.19 -2.49
CA ALA A 312 -12.36 -22.64 -3.26
C ALA A 312 -11.51 -23.63 -2.46
#